data_AF-A0A351BHL4-F1
#
_entry.id   AF-A0A351BHL4-F1
#
_cell.length_a   1.000
_cell.length_b   1.000
_cell.length_c   1.000
_cell.angle_alpha   90.00
_cell.angle_beta   90.00
_cell.angle_gamma   90.00
#
_symmetry.space_group_name_H-M   'P 1'
#
loop_
_entity.id
_entity.type
_entity.pdbx_description
1 polymer ?
#
loop_
_entity_poly.entity_id
_entity_poly.type
_entity_poly.pdbx_seq_one_letter_code
_entity_poly.pdbx_strand_id
1 'polypeptide(L)'
;MSATDAIDAPPAIRNRLRRLGLERPEDLILHLPLRYEDETRITTIAEAAAGGALLVEGQVLDLAVGAAPRRQLVVRVADGSGGVLALRFIRFHASQQRGLEAASATGRRLRIFGEIRHGFHGPEMVHPRYRIV
;
A
#
# COMPACT_ATOMS: atom_id res chain seq x y z
N MET A 1 14.73 -24.90 31.27
CA MET A 1 14.47 -23.61 30.61
C MET A 1 13.15 -23.09 31.15
N SER A 2 13.19 -21.92 31.77
CA SER A 2 12.02 -21.36 32.48
C SER A 2 10.99 -20.87 31.45
N ALA A 3 9.72 -20.83 31.82
CA ALA A 3 8.66 -20.31 30.95
C ALA A 3 8.88 -18.84 30.51
N THR A 4 9.81 -18.14 31.18
CA THR A 4 10.26 -16.76 30.90
C THR A 4 11.13 -16.64 29.64
N ASP A 5 11.62 -17.74 29.07
CA ASP A 5 12.59 -17.74 27.96
C ASP A 5 11.93 -17.75 26.56
N ALA A 6 10.59 -17.72 26.47
CA ALA A 6 9.86 -17.84 25.21
C ALA A 6 9.28 -16.50 24.74
N ILE A 7 9.26 -16.28 23.42
CA ILE A 7 8.65 -15.10 22.80
C ILE A 7 7.14 -15.07 23.10
N ASP A 8 6.66 -13.92 23.61
CA ASP A 8 5.25 -13.67 23.87
C ASP A 8 4.48 -13.45 22.56
N ALA A 9 4.02 -14.55 21.96
CA ALA A 9 3.22 -14.56 20.75
C ALA A 9 2.38 -15.85 20.65
N PRO A 10 1.27 -15.86 19.89
CA PRO A 10 0.50 -17.08 19.65
C PRO A 10 1.34 -18.21 19.05
N PRO A 11 0.99 -19.50 19.27
CA PRO A 11 1.78 -20.64 18.79
C PRO A 11 2.09 -20.60 17.29
N ALA A 12 1.15 -20.15 16.46
CA ALA A 12 1.33 -20.03 15.03
C ALA A 12 2.41 -18.99 14.66
N ILE A 13 2.49 -17.88 15.41
CA ILE A 13 3.51 -16.86 15.22
C ILE A 13 4.87 -17.36 15.71
N ARG A 14 4.93 -18.00 16.90
CA ARG A 14 6.16 -18.65 17.39
C ARG A 14 6.74 -19.65 16.39
N ASN A 15 5.89 -20.47 15.75
CA ASN A 15 6.36 -21.40 14.72
C ASN A 15 6.96 -20.70 13.49
N ARG A 16 6.46 -19.52 13.11
CA ARG A 16 7.04 -18.71 12.03
C ARG A 16 8.36 -18.07 12.46
N LEU A 17 8.43 -17.54 13.69
CA LEU A 17 9.63 -16.95 14.26
C LEU A 17 10.77 -17.98 14.37
N ARG A 18 10.47 -19.21 14.81
CA ARG A 18 11.45 -20.31 14.82
C ARG A 18 12.01 -20.62 13.43
N ARG A 19 11.20 -20.56 12.37
CA ARG A 19 11.67 -20.73 10.98
C ARG A 19 12.62 -19.61 10.53
N LEU A 20 12.59 -18.45 11.20
CA LEU A 20 13.51 -17.35 11.00
C LEU A 20 14.73 -17.42 11.94
N GLY A 21 14.85 -18.48 12.75
CA GLY A 21 15.91 -18.62 13.75
C GLY A 21 15.69 -17.80 15.02
N LEU A 22 14.46 -17.31 15.27
CA LEU A 22 14.10 -16.49 16.43
C LEU A 22 13.35 -17.37 17.43
N GLU A 23 14.01 -17.76 18.52
CA GLU A 23 13.44 -18.68 19.51
C GLU A 23 13.20 -18.01 20.87
N ARG A 24 14.05 -17.04 21.23
CA ARG A 24 14.06 -16.33 22.51
C ARG A 24 13.75 -14.85 22.33
N PRO A 25 13.24 -14.17 23.38
CA PRO A 25 13.03 -12.73 23.36
C PRO A 25 14.27 -11.92 22.95
N GLU A 26 15.47 -12.32 23.38
CA GLU A 26 16.71 -11.62 23.02
C GLU A 26 17.01 -11.61 21.51
N ASP A 27 16.60 -12.66 20.79
CA ASP A 27 16.85 -12.78 19.35
C ASP A 27 16.12 -11.67 18.56
N LEU A 28 15.07 -11.08 19.14
CA LEU A 28 14.30 -9.99 18.53
C LEU A 28 15.04 -8.65 18.53
N ILE A 29 15.98 -8.44 19.46
CA ILE A 29 16.71 -7.17 19.61
C ILE A 29 17.54 -6.87 18.35
N LEU A 30 18.11 -7.91 17.73
CA LEU A 30 18.93 -7.82 16.53
C LEU A 30 18.19 -8.27 15.25
N HIS A 31 16.89 -8.55 15.35
CA HIS A 31 16.04 -8.79 14.19
C HIS A 31 15.65 -7.44 13.53
N LEU A 32 16.66 -6.79 12.96
CA LEU A 32 16.51 -5.46 12.37
C LEU A 32 15.70 -5.52 11.05
N PRO A 33 14.97 -4.44 10.71
CA PRO A 33 14.27 -4.36 9.43
C PRO A 33 15.24 -4.52 8.25
N LEU A 34 14.82 -5.29 7.24
CA LEU A 34 15.56 -5.40 5.97
C LEU A 34 15.67 -4.04 5.25
N ARG A 35 14.65 -3.20 5.38
CA ARG A 35 14.59 -1.84 4.84
C ARG A 35 13.63 -0.99 5.66
N TYR A 36 13.83 0.32 5.61
CA TYR A 36 12.87 1.31 6.10
C TYR A 36 12.14 1.94 4.92
N GLU A 37 10.83 2.13 5.07
CA GLU A 37 9.99 2.83 4.09
C GLU A 37 9.81 4.28 4.57
N ASP A 38 10.25 5.26 3.75
CA ASP A 38 10.14 6.68 4.08
C ASP A 38 8.77 7.23 3.63
N GLU A 39 7.83 7.30 4.57
CA GLU A 39 6.52 7.94 4.39
C GLU A 39 6.50 9.40 4.92
N THR A 40 7.66 10.06 5.10
CA THR A 40 7.74 11.41 5.70
C THR A 40 7.50 12.55 4.72
N ARG A 41 7.67 12.30 3.41
CA ARG A 41 7.55 13.32 2.37
C ARG A 41 6.49 12.95 1.35
N ILE A 42 5.55 13.86 1.11
CA ILE A 42 4.57 13.73 0.04
C ILE A 42 5.19 14.31 -1.22
N THR A 43 5.27 13.50 -2.27
CA THR A 43 5.73 13.86 -3.61
C THR A 43 4.52 14.21 -4.46
N THR A 44 4.65 15.22 -5.32
CA THR A 44 3.61 15.50 -6.33
C THR A 44 3.57 14.38 -7.36
N ILE A 45 2.42 14.12 -7.97
CA ILE A 45 2.28 13.11 -9.03
C ILE A 45 3.14 13.50 -10.25
N ALA A 46 3.29 14.79 -10.53
CA ALA A 46 4.13 15.27 -11.63
C ALA A 46 5.63 15.00 -11.42
N GLU A 47 6.12 15.06 -10.18
CA GLU A 47 7.54 14.82 -9.84
C GLU A 47 7.83 13.36 -9.48
N ALA A 48 6.79 12.54 -9.31
CA ALA A 48 6.91 11.18 -8.87
C ALA A 48 7.54 10.30 -9.97
N ALA A 49 8.87 10.17 -9.91
CA ALA A 49 9.66 9.38 -10.83
C ALA A 49 9.57 7.87 -10.55
N ALA A 50 9.70 7.07 -11.61
CA ALA A 50 9.88 5.62 -11.48
C ALA A 50 11.25 5.30 -10.85
N GLY A 51 11.31 4.25 -10.03
CA GLY A 51 12.57 3.76 -9.44
C GLY A 51 12.54 3.53 -7.92
N GLY A 52 11.45 3.88 -7.24
CA GLY A 52 11.29 3.61 -5.82
C GLY A 52 9.87 3.77 -5.33
N ALA A 53 9.58 3.22 -4.14
CA ALA A 53 8.33 3.46 -3.46
C ALA A 53 8.32 4.89 -2.89
N LEU A 54 7.24 5.62 -3.16
CA LEU A 54 7.06 7.00 -2.75
C LEU A 54 5.63 7.22 -2.26
N LEU A 55 5.45 8.32 -1.53
CA LEU A 55 4.17 8.73 -0.99
C LEU A 55 3.60 9.89 -1.83
N VAL A 56 2.40 9.74 -2.37
CA VAL A 56 1.64 10.82 -3.03
C VAL A 56 0.31 11.05 -2.32
N GLU A 57 -0.28 12.21 -2.58
CA GLU A 57 -1.64 12.53 -2.12
C GLU A 57 -2.47 13.10 -3.25
N GLY A 58 -3.69 12.58 -3.43
CA GLY A 58 -4.58 13.03 -4.49
C GLY A 58 -6.06 12.79 -4.18
N GLN A 59 -6.94 13.52 -4.85
CA GLN A 59 -8.38 13.30 -4.81
C GLN A 59 -8.78 12.26 -5.86
N VAL A 60 -9.80 11.46 -5.56
CA VAL A 60 -10.35 10.49 -6.50
C VAL A 60 -11.16 11.21 -7.57
N LEU A 61 -10.77 11.03 -8.83
CA LEU A 61 -11.50 11.54 -9.98
C LEU A 61 -12.62 10.59 -10.37
N ASP A 62 -12.26 9.32 -10.61
CA ASP A 62 -13.17 8.29 -11.09
C ASP A 62 -12.70 6.90 -10.69
N LEU A 63 -13.64 5.96 -10.75
CA LEU A 63 -13.41 4.55 -10.53
C LEU A 63 -14.05 3.75 -11.66
N ALA A 64 -13.32 2.74 -12.14
CA ALA A 64 -13.81 1.81 -13.13
C ALA A 64 -13.48 0.37 -12.73
N VAL A 65 -14.46 -0.51 -12.82
CA VAL A 65 -14.25 -1.95 -12.70
C VAL A 65 -14.17 -2.54 -14.11
N GLY A 66 -13.01 -3.11 -14.45
CA GLY A 66 -12.79 -3.79 -15.72
C GLY A 66 -13.75 -4.97 -15.91
N ALA A 67 -14.16 -5.19 -17.16
CA ALA A 67 -15.03 -6.29 -17.54
C ALA A 67 -14.34 -7.67 -17.34
N ALA A 68 -15.15 -8.72 -17.26
CA ALA A 68 -14.66 -10.10 -17.25
C ALA A 68 -13.88 -10.41 -18.55
N PRO A 69 -12.90 -11.34 -18.54
CA PRO A 69 -12.54 -12.26 -17.45
C PRO A 69 -11.53 -11.67 -16.45
N ARG A 70 -10.93 -10.50 -16.72
CA ARG A 70 -9.92 -9.87 -15.84
C ARG A 70 -10.51 -8.66 -15.11
N ARG A 71 -11.37 -8.95 -14.13
CA ARG A 71 -11.99 -7.93 -13.28
C ARG A 71 -10.94 -7.24 -12.41
N GLN A 72 -10.63 -6.00 -12.72
CA GLN A 72 -9.70 -5.14 -11.97
C GLN A 72 -10.40 -3.84 -11.57
N LEU A 73 -10.09 -3.30 -10.40
CA LEU A 73 -10.52 -1.96 -10.01
C LEU A 73 -9.41 -0.98 -10.38
N VAL A 74 -9.76 0.01 -11.21
CA VAL A 74 -8.89 1.14 -11.54
C VAL A 74 -9.48 2.38 -10.89
N VAL A 75 -8.65 3.08 -10.13
CA VAL A 75 -9.01 4.35 -9.48
C VAL A 75 -8.08 5.40 -10.03
N ARG A 76 -8.63 6.47 -10.63
CA ARG A 76 -7.83 7.61 -11.05
C ARG A 76 -7.83 8.65 -9.96
N VAL A 77 -6.64 9.12 -9.60
CA VAL A 77 -6.47 10.22 -8.66
C VAL A 77 -5.71 11.36 -9.30
N ALA A 78 -6.01 12.58 -8.87
CA ALA A 78 -5.24 13.76 -9.25
C ALA A 78 -4.81 14.55 -8.02
N ASP A 79 -3.66 15.20 -8.12
CA ASP A 79 -3.15 16.11 -7.11
C ASP A 79 -3.25 17.58 -7.57
N GLY A 80 -2.73 18.49 -6.75
CA GLY A 80 -2.72 19.92 -7.06
C GLY A 80 -1.76 20.33 -8.19
N SER A 81 -0.85 19.44 -8.61
CA SER A 81 0.09 19.70 -9.71
C SER A 81 -0.53 19.46 -11.09
N GLY A 82 -1.75 18.89 -11.14
CA GLY A 82 -2.40 18.45 -12.37
C GLY A 82 -1.97 17.05 -12.83
N GLY A 83 -1.08 16.40 -12.10
CA GLY A 83 -0.68 15.02 -12.35
C GLY A 83 -1.84 14.05 -12.06
N VAL A 84 -2.01 13.04 -12.92
CA VAL A 84 -3.00 11.98 -12.75
C VAL A 84 -2.30 10.65 -12.57
N LEU A 85 -2.66 9.89 -11.54
CA LEU A 85 -2.12 8.57 -11.24
C LEU A 85 -3.24 7.53 -11.26
N ALA A 86 -3.00 6.40 -11.92
CA ALA A 86 -3.90 5.26 -11.89
C ALA A 86 -3.51 4.26 -10.79
N LEU A 87 -4.41 3.97 -9.85
CA LEU A 87 -4.25 2.91 -8.87
C LEU A 87 -4.97 1.66 -9.38
N ARG A 88 -4.22 0.58 -9.61
CA ARG A 88 -4.77 -0.67 -10.15
C ARG A 88 -4.77 -1.76 -9.09
N PHE A 89 -5.96 -2.31 -8.82
CA PHE A 89 -6.16 -3.44 -7.94
C PHE A 89 -6.64 -4.65 -8.75
N ILE A 90 -5.75 -5.63 -8.95
CA ILE A 90 -6.03 -6.88 -9.66
C ILE A 90 -6.93 -7.78 -8.80
N ARG A 91 -6.78 -7.67 -7.48
CA ARG A 91 -7.65 -8.29 -6.47
C ARG A 91 -8.22 -7.20 -5.56
N PHE A 92 -9.54 -7.12 -5.46
CA PHE A 92 -10.21 -6.15 -4.61
C PHE A 92 -11.52 -6.73 -4.07
N HIS A 93 -11.95 -6.21 -2.93
CA HIS A 93 -13.22 -6.57 -2.30
C HIS A 93 -14.28 -5.49 -2.54
N ALA A 94 -15.56 -5.86 -2.44
CA ALA A 94 -16.67 -4.90 -2.59
C ALA A 94 -16.63 -3.78 -1.53
N SER A 95 -16.12 -4.05 -0.33
CA SER A 95 -15.89 -3.03 0.70
C SER A 95 -14.88 -1.97 0.28
N GLN A 96 -13.77 -2.40 -0.35
CA GLN A 96 -12.75 -1.50 -0.89
C GLN A 96 -13.33 -0.58 -1.98
N GLN A 97 -14.07 -1.15 -2.93
CA GLN A 97 -14.74 -0.39 -3.98
C GLN A 97 -15.68 0.67 -3.38
N ARG A 98 -16.61 0.27 -2.50
CA ARG A 98 -17.57 1.19 -1.87
C ARG A 98 -16.90 2.30 -1.05
N GLY A 99 -15.81 1.98 -0.33
CA GLY A 99 -15.07 2.98 0.45
C GLY A 99 -14.42 4.05 -0.44
N LEU A 100 -13.92 3.67 -1.60
CA LEU A 100 -13.31 4.60 -2.55
C LEU A 100 -14.38 5.39 -3.34
N GLU A 101 -15.52 4.79 -3.67
CA GLU A 101 -16.68 5.49 -4.23
C GLU A 101 -17.18 6.58 -3.27
N ALA A 102 -17.31 6.25 -1.97
CA ALA A 102 -17.67 7.23 -0.95
C ALA A 102 -16.62 8.34 -0.81
N ALA A 103 -15.33 8.01 -0.89
CA ALA A 103 -14.26 9.01 -0.88
C ALA A 103 -14.33 9.96 -2.08
N SER A 104 -14.61 9.43 -3.27
CA SER A 104 -14.86 10.22 -4.49
C SER A 104 -16.06 11.16 -4.33
N ALA A 105 -17.20 10.64 -3.86
CA ALA A 105 -18.43 11.43 -3.67
C ALA A 105 -18.29 12.56 -2.62
N THR A 106 -17.41 12.38 -1.64
CA THR A 106 -17.17 13.37 -0.57
C THR A 106 -15.95 14.26 -0.83
N GLY A 107 -15.26 14.08 -1.96
CA GLY A 107 -14.04 14.83 -2.30
C GLY A 107 -12.86 14.56 -1.35
N ARG A 108 -12.86 13.43 -0.63
CA ARG A 108 -11.77 13.09 0.28
C ARG A 108 -10.51 12.72 -0.48
N ARG A 109 -9.38 13.05 0.14
CA ARG A 109 -8.06 12.74 -0.41
C ARG A 109 -7.62 11.34 -0.02
N LEU A 110 -6.87 10.72 -0.90
CA LEU A 110 -6.15 9.48 -0.65
C LEU A 110 -4.68 9.80 -0.48
N ARG A 111 -4.09 9.26 0.59
CA ARG A 111 -2.64 9.18 0.75
C ARG A 111 -2.19 7.80 0.33
N ILE A 112 -1.30 7.74 -0.66
CA ILE A 112 -1.01 6.55 -1.45
C ILE A 112 0.49 6.32 -1.42
N PHE A 113 0.90 5.13 -0.99
CA PHE A 113 2.29 4.69 -0.95
C PHE A 113 2.48 3.51 -1.89
N GLY A 114 3.46 3.62 -2.78
CA GLY A 114 3.77 2.56 -3.72
C GLY A 114 4.80 2.98 -4.75
N GLU A 115 5.15 2.03 -5.60
CA GLU A 115 6.09 2.25 -6.71
C GLU A 115 5.32 2.65 -7.97
N ILE A 116 5.73 3.76 -8.58
CA ILE A 116 5.18 4.20 -9.86
C ILE A 116 5.80 3.41 -11.00
N ARG A 117 4.92 2.92 -11.88
CA ARG A 117 5.25 2.24 -13.11
C ARG A 117 4.70 3.07 -14.27
N HIS A 118 5.38 3.05 -15.40
CA HIS A 118 4.85 3.63 -16.63
C HIS A 118 3.97 2.59 -17.33
N GLY A 119 2.66 2.72 -17.16
CA GLY A 119 1.67 1.93 -17.88
C GLY A 119 1.35 2.53 -19.25
N PHE A 120 0.58 1.79 -20.04
CA PHE A 120 0.14 2.24 -21.36
C PHE A 120 -0.68 3.55 -21.31
N HIS A 121 -1.42 3.78 -20.23
CA HIS A 121 -2.29 4.95 -20.04
C HIS A 121 -1.66 6.04 -19.16
N GLY A 122 -0.34 6.01 -18.97
CA GLY A 122 0.38 6.93 -18.09
C GLY A 122 0.85 6.27 -16.79
N PRO A 123 1.21 7.06 -15.77
CA PRO A 123 1.75 6.54 -14.53
C PRO A 123 0.69 5.71 -13.78
N GLU A 124 1.11 4.57 -13.26
CA GLU A 124 0.26 3.65 -12.51
C GLU A 124 0.98 3.05 -11.31
N MET A 125 0.22 2.79 -10.25
CA MET A 125 0.64 1.94 -9.13
C MET A 125 -0.21 0.68 -9.10
N VAL A 126 0.44 -0.48 -9.00
CA VAL A 126 -0.25 -1.77 -8.87
C VAL A 126 -0.28 -2.15 -7.39
N HIS A 127 -1.48 -2.35 -6.84
CA HIS A 127 -1.69 -2.65 -5.42
C HIS A 127 -0.95 -1.72 -4.44
N PRO A 128 -1.08 -0.38 -4.57
CA PRO A 128 -0.50 0.52 -3.60
C PRO A 128 -1.19 0.39 -2.23
N ARG A 129 -0.43 0.69 -1.17
CA ARG A 129 -1.02 0.96 0.15
C ARG A 129 -1.68 2.33 0.09
N TYR A 130 -2.88 2.46 0.62
CA TYR A 130 -3.54 3.76 0.68
C TYR A 130 -4.35 3.92 1.97
N ARG A 131 -4.60 5.17 2.33
CA ARG A 131 -5.57 5.55 3.37
C ARG A 131 -6.35 6.77 2.93
N ILE A 132 -7.60 6.84 3.38
CA ILE A 132 -8.46 8.02 3.19
C ILE A 132 -8.09 9.04 4.27
N VAL A 133 -7.81 10.28 3.87
CA VAL A 133 -7.46 11.41 4.74
C VAL A 133 -8.70 12.25 5.04
#